data_AF-A0A2S4XXB8-F1
#
_entry.id   AF-A0A2S4XXB8-F1
#
_cell.length_a   1.000
_cell.length_b   1.000
_cell.length_c   1.000
_cell.angle_alpha   90.00
_cell.angle_beta   90.00
_cell.angle_gamma   90.00
#
_symmetry.space_group_name_H-M   'P 1'
#
loop_
_entity.id
_entity.type
_entity.pdbx_description
1 polymer ?
#
loop_
_entity_poly.entity_id
_entity_poly.type
_entity_poly.pdbx_seq_one_letter_code
_entity_poly.pdbx_strand_id
1 'polypeptide(L)' 'DTVEARLADPETAQLLQVPLLSPILHYTGVTYDGDGRALDVAVIHYRGDRFSFTVTLEAT' A
#
# COMPACT_ATOMS: atom_id res chain seq x y z
N ASP A 1 -2.35 10.21 -0.41
CA ASP A 1 -1.81 8.83 -0.29
C ASP A 1 -0.76 8.57 -1.33
N THR A 2 0.12 7.60 -1.08
CA THR A 2 1.12 7.15 -2.05
C THR A 2 1.02 5.64 -2.27
N VAL A 3 1.37 5.22 -3.49
CA VAL A 3 1.51 3.80 -3.86
C VAL A 3 2.84 3.64 -4.58
N GLU A 4 3.65 2.70 -4.13
CA GLU A 4 4.98 2.45 -4.66
C GLU A 4 5.20 0.96 -4.90
N ALA A 5 5.85 0.61 -6.01
CA ALA A 5 6.37 -0.73 -6.20
C ALA A 5 7.66 -0.92 -5.40
N ARG A 6 7.74 -1.97 -4.59
CA ARG A 6 8.92 -2.31 -3.79
C ARG A 6 9.21 -3.81 -3.85
N LEU A 7 10.42 -4.21 -3.45
CA LEU A 7 10.76 -5.61 -3.20
C LEU A 7 10.44 -5.93 -1.73
N ALA A 8 9.83 -7.08 -1.46
CA ALA A 8 9.56 -7.52 -0.10
C ALA A 8 10.86 -7.81 0.68
N ASP A 9 10.97 -7.20 1.87
CA ASP A 9 11.98 -7.56 2.86
C ASP A 9 11.67 -8.95 3.49
N PRO A 10 12.59 -9.52 4.30
CA PRO A 10 12.39 -10.87 4.86
C PRO A 10 11.11 -11.04 5.68
N GLU A 11 10.78 -10.05 6.53
CA GLU A 11 9.61 -10.12 7.40
C GLU A 11 8.32 -10.05 6.57
N THR A 12 8.24 -9.11 5.64
CA THR A 12 7.09 -8.93 4.75
C THR A 12 6.91 -10.15 3.85
N ALA A 13 7.99 -10.70 3.30
CA ALA A 13 7.93 -11.90 2.47
C ALA A 13 7.40 -13.11 3.26
N GLN A 14 7.82 -13.26 4.51
CA GLN A 14 7.34 -14.31 5.40
C GLN A 14 5.85 -14.15 5.72
N LEU A 15 5.43 -12.96 6.14
CA LEU A 15 4.03 -12.68 6.50
C LEU A 15 3.07 -12.82 5.30
N LEU A 16 3.49 -12.38 4.12
CA LEU A 16 2.68 -12.46 2.89
C LEU A 16 2.80 -13.82 2.19
N GLN A 17 3.66 -14.71 2.68
CA GLN A 17 3.93 -16.04 2.10
C GLN A 17 4.27 -15.94 0.60
N VAL A 18 5.30 -15.15 0.31
CA VAL A 18 5.88 -14.97 -1.04
C VAL A 18 7.39 -15.17 -0.98
N PRO A 19 8.05 -15.50 -2.11
CA PRO A 19 9.51 -15.53 -2.15
C PRO A 19 10.14 -14.21 -1.70
N LEU A 20 11.32 -14.28 -1.08
CA LEU A 20 12.11 -13.08 -0.73
C LEU A 20 12.36 -12.22 -1.97
N LEU A 21 12.30 -10.89 -1.82
CA LEU A 21 12.38 -9.92 -2.91
C LEU A 21 11.25 -10.04 -3.95
N SER A 22 10.13 -10.69 -3.64
CA SER A 22 8.96 -10.63 -4.53
C SER A 22 8.47 -9.19 -4.68
N PRO A 23 8.00 -8.77 -5.87
CA PRO A 23 7.37 -7.47 -6.05
C PRO A 23 6.10 -7.32 -5.18
N ILE A 24 6.02 -6.20 -4.47
CA ILE A 24 4.86 -5.83 -3.65
C ILE A 24 4.47 -4.38 -3.94
N LEU A 25 3.22 -4.04 -3.60
CA LEU A 25 2.76 -2.66 -3.54
C LEU A 25 2.83 -2.18 -2.08
N HIS A 26 3.53 -1.08 -1.87
CA HIS A 26 3.64 -0.37 -0.60
C HIS A 26 2.73 0.86 -0.64
N TYR A 27 1.68 0.86 0.17
CA TYR A 27 0.72 1.95 0.31
C TYR A 27 0.99 2.72 1.59
N THR A 28 0.96 4.06 1.51
CA THR A 28 0.86 4.93 2.68
C THR A 28 -0.33 5.88 2.55
N GLY A 29 -1.10 6.01 3.62
CA GLY A 29 -2.28 6.86 3.65
C GLY A 29 -2.49 7.52 5.01
N VAL A 30 -3.13 8.68 4.98
CA VAL A 30 -3.62 9.36 6.18
C VAL A 30 -5.10 9.63 5.99
N THR A 31 -5.92 9.05 6.86
CA THR A 31 -7.36 9.31 6.88
C THR A 31 -7.63 10.46 7.83
N TYR A 32 -8.46 11.41 7.42
CA TYR A 32 -8.88 12.55 8.23
C TYR A 32 -10.36 12.43 8.61
N ASP A 33 -10.74 12.97 9.77
CA ASP A 33 -12.13 13.10 10.18
C ASP A 33 -12.84 14.25 9.43
N GLY A 34 -14.13 14.46 9.74
CA GLY A 34 -14.94 15.51 9.11
C GLY A 34 -14.49 16.94 9.42
N ASP A 35 -13.68 17.14 10.47
CA ASP A 35 -13.09 18.42 10.85
C ASP A 35 -11.68 18.60 10.24
N GLY A 36 -11.22 17.64 9.44
CA GLY A 36 -9.90 17.67 8.81
C GLY A 36 -8.75 17.32 9.77
N ARG A 37 -9.03 16.71 10.93
CA ARG A 37 -7.98 16.21 11.84
C ARG A 37 -7.59 14.79 11.45
N ALA A 38 -6.31 14.46 11.56
CA ALA A 38 -5.84 13.11 11.25
C ALA A 38 -6.50 12.10 12.20
N LEU A 39 -7.21 11.13 11.61
CA LEU A 39 -7.92 10.05 12.29
C LEU A 39 -7.09 8.76 12.30
N ASP A 40 -6.41 8.45 11.19
CA ASP A 40 -5.63 7.21 11.03
C ASP A 40 -4.43 7.41 10.11
N VAL A 41 -3.36 6.62 10.33
CA VAL A 41 -2.19 6.53 9.46
C VAL A 41 -1.94 5.06 9.13
N ALA A 42 -2.03 4.72 7.85
CA ALA A 42 -1.90 3.36 7.38
C ALA A 42 -0.62 3.16 6.57
N VAL A 43 0.08 2.06 6.86
CA VAL A 43 1.13 1.49 6.01
C VAL A 43 0.71 0.06 5.67
N ILE A 44 0.52 -0.23 4.39
CA ILE A 44 -0.01 -1.53 3.94
C ILE A 44 0.87 -2.10 2.83
N HIS A 45 1.16 -3.39 2.92
CA HIS A 45 1.88 -4.15 1.92
C HIS A 45 0.94 -5.14 1.22
N TYR A 46 0.78 -5.02 -0.09
CA TYR A 46 -0.01 -5.95 -0.90
C TYR A 46 0.89 -6.80 -1.78
N ARG A 47 0.49 -8.06 -1.94
CA ARG A 47 1.10 -8.99 -2.89
C ARG A 47 0.87 -8.54 -4.34
N GLY A 48 1.94 -8.28 -5.07
CA GLY A 48 1.87 -7.85 -6.47
C GLY A 48 1.30 -8.91 -7.42
N ASP A 49 1.35 -10.19 -7.04
CA ASP A 49 0.79 -11.30 -7.82
C ASP A 49 -0.72 -11.52 -7.60
N ARG A 50 -1.33 -10.80 -6.65
CA ARG A 50 -2.76 -10.96 -6.31
C ARG A 50 -3.57 -9.68 -6.38
N PHE A 51 -2.92 -8.53 -6.36
CA PHE A 51 -3.59 -7.23 -6.32
C PHE A 51 -3.11 -6.34 -7.46
N SER A 52 -4.05 -5.58 -8.02
CA SER A 52 -3.80 -4.46 -8.90
C SER A 52 -4.43 -3.22 -8.29
N PHE A 53 -3.84 -2.05 -8.53
CA PHE A 53 -4.33 -0.77 -8.05
C PHE A 53 -4.60 0.15 -9.22
N THR A 54 -5.81 0.73 -9.26
CA THR A 54 -6.23 1.66 -10.32
C THR A 54 -6.72 2.94 -9.66
N VAL A 55 -6.26 4.08 -10.17
CA VAL A 55 -6.76 5.41 -9.79
C VAL A 55 -7.38 6.05 -11.01
N THR A 56 -8.62 6.50 -10.88
CA THR A 56 -9.27 7.35 -11.87
C THR A 56 -9.24 8.78 -11.35
N LEU A 57 -8.68 9.70 -12.15
CA LEU A 57 -8.75 11.12 -11.87
C LEU A 57 -9.83 11.73 -12.77
N GLU A 58 -10.81 12.38 -12.16
CA GLU A 58 -11.74 13.23 -12.90
C GLU A 58 -11.14 14.64 -12.98
N ALA A 59 -11.01 15.16 -14.20
CA ALA A 59 -10.61 16.54 -14.40
C ALA A 59 -11.85 17.44 -14.17
N THR A 60 -11.69 18.46 -13.32
CA THR A 60 -12.69 19.53 -13.12
C THR A 60 -12.39 20.71 -14.04
#